data_AF-A0A920I3P4-F1
#
_entry.id   AF-A0A920I3P4-F1
#
_cell.length_a   1.000
_cell.length_b   1.000
_cell.length_c   1.000
_cell.angle_alpha   90.00
_cell.angle_beta   90.00
_cell.angle_gamma   90.00
#
_symmetry.space_group_name_H-M   'P 1'
#
loop_
_entity.id
_entity.type
_entity.pdbx_description
1 polymer ?
#
loop_
_entity_poly.entity_id
_entity_poly.type
_entity_poly.pdbx_seq_one_letter_code
_entity_poly.pdbx_strand_id
1 'polypeptide(L)'
;MGLRLANILIGLITLWAIYIVVAWLFDLSIMFPYVQVEPEEIPMGRLHAIRLAVIGTFAFYGVMHLLQGSAEVFPIHFLKTFLFFLSIIGLAVAWKAQAGGTDVSLQHWALAFFWLAVALVLHFASPPRYRRYFRKK
;
A
#
# COMPACT_ATOMS: atom_id res chain seq x y z
N MET A 1 10.09 -3.53 -20.72
CA MET A 1 10.42 -2.27 -20.00
C MET A 1 9.72 -2.18 -18.65
N GLY A 2 8.40 -2.43 -18.54
CA GLY A 2 7.63 -2.34 -17.29
C GLY A 2 8.13 -3.16 -16.08
N LEU A 3 8.65 -4.38 -16.29
CA LEU A 3 9.22 -5.22 -15.22
C LEU A 3 10.43 -4.59 -14.51
N ARG A 4 11.32 -3.90 -15.25
CA ARG A 4 12.49 -3.24 -14.65
C ARG A 4 12.04 -2.05 -13.79
N LEU A 5 11.06 -1.30 -14.30
CA LEU A 5 10.47 -0.17 -13.57
C LEU A 5 9.79 -0.63 -12.28
N ALA A 6 8.97 -1.68 -12.32
CA ALA A 6 8.34 -2.23 -11.12
C ALA A 6 9.35 -2.75 -10.11
N ASN A 7 10.41 -3.44 -10.55
CA ASN A 7 11.45 -3.92 -9.64
C ASN A 7 12.22 -2.76 -8.97
N ILE A 8 12.55 -1.71 -9.72
CA ILE A 8 13.17 -0.50 -9.17
C ILE A 8 12.24 0.16 -8.16
N LEU A 9 10.96 0.32 -8.51
CA LEU A 9 9.96 0.94 -7.65
C LEU A 9 9.74 0.13 -6.37
N ILE A 10 9.62 -1.19 -6.47
CA ILE A 10 9.55 -2.09 -5.31
C ILE A 10 10.81 -1.94 -4.47
N GLY A 11 11.99 -1.97 -5.09
CA GLY A 11 13.27 -1.80 -4.39
C GLY A 11 13.35 -0.50 -3.60
N LEU A 12 12.94 0.63 -4.20
CA LEU A 12 12.91 1.93 -3.54
C LEU A 12 11.91 1.95 -2.37
N ILE A 13 10.70 1.42 -2.56
CA ILE A 13 9.69 1.33 -1.49
C ILE A 13 10.15 0.40 -0.37
N THR A 14 10.81 -0.71 -0.70
CA THR A 14 11.37 -1.64 0.29
C THR A 14 12.48 -0.99 1.09
N LEU A 15 13.43 -0.31 0.46
CA LEU A 15 14.48 0.42 1.15
C LEU A 15 13.92 1.51 2.05
N TRP A 16 12.94 2.27 1.55
CA TRP A 16 12.23 3.28 2.34
C TRP A 16 11.50 2.64 3.54
N ALA A 17 10.77 1.54 3.34
CA ALA A 17 10.06 0.86 4.41
C ALA A 17 11.00 0.33 5.50
N ILE A 18 12.12 -0.29 5.11
CA ILE A 18 13.16 -0.74 6.05
C ILE A 18 13.72 0.47 6.82
N TYR A 19 14.05 1.55 6.13
CA TYR A 19 14.54 2.78 6.76
C TYR A 19 13.56 3.31 7.81
N ILE A 20 12.26 3.37 7.51
CA ILE A 20 11.25 3.86 8.45
C ILE A 20 11.11 2.96 9.68
N VAL A 21 11.15 1.63 9.50
CA VAL A 21 11.11 0.69 10.63
C VAL A 21 12.33 0.89 11.53
N VAL A 22 13.53 1.03 10.94
CA VAL A 22 14.76 1.28 11.68
C VAL A 22 14.69 2.64 12.38
N ALA A 23 14.24 3.69 11.70
CA ALA A 23 14.09 5.03 12.29
C ALA A 23 13.15 5.02 13.51
N TRP A 24 12.03 4.30 13.43
CA TRP A 24 11.10 4.16 14.54
C TRP A 24 11.73 3.49 15.78
N LEU A 25 12.68 2.56 15.60
CA LEU A 25 13.44 1.96 16.72
C LEU A 25 14.37 2.95 17.44
N PHE A 26 14.64 4.11 16.84
CA PHE A 26 15.41 5.22 17.41
C PHE A 26 14.51 6.41 17.78
N ASP A 27 13.22 6.17 18.05
CA ASP A 27 12.23 7.18 18.40
C ASP A 27 12.00 8.26 17.31
N LEU A 28 12.38 7.97 16.06
CA LEU A 28 12.12 8.84 14.92
C LEU A 28 10.82 8.40 14.22
N SER A 29 9.75 9.17 14.43
CA SER A 29 8.49 9.00 13.71
C SER A 29 8.51 9.81 12.40
N ILE A 30 8.49 9.10 11.28
CA ILE A 30 8.59 9.69 9.93
C ILE A 30 7.40 9.22 9.10
N MET A 31 6.64 10.17 8.57
CA MET A 31 5.55 9.91 7.63
C MET A 31 6.03 9.98 6.17
N PHE A 32 5.41 9.20 5.30
CA PHE A 32 5.65 9.26 3.86
C PHE A 32 5.27 10.63 3.27
N PRO A 33 6.05 11.17 2.30
CA PRO A 33 7.30 10.61 1.76
C PRO A 33 8.52 10.85 2.67
N TYR A 34 8.55 11.97 3.38
CA TYR A 34 9.50 12.24 4.46
C TYR A 34 9.04 13.46 5.27
N VAL A 35 8.23 13.24 6.30
CA VAL A 35 7.81 14.28 7.25
C VAL A 35 8.03 13.73 8.65
N GLN A 36 9.07 14.21 9.33
CA GLN A 36 9.27 13.88 10.75
C GLN A 36 8.20 14.59 11.57
N VAL A 37 7.54 13.84 12.45
CA VAL A 37 6.45 14.32 13.28
C VAL A 37 6.51 13.65 14.63
N GLU A 38 5.92 14.28 15.64
CA GLU A 38 5.67 13.59 16.91
C GLU A 38 4.58 12.51 16.70
N PRO A 39 4.61 11.38 17.42
CA PRO A 39 3.60 10.33 17.28
C PRO A 39 2.15 10.83 17.42
N GLU A 40 1.93 11.81 18.30
CA GLU A 40 0.65 12.44 18.59
C GLU A 40 0.14 13.31 17.43
N GLU A 41 1.03 13.75 16.55
CA GLU A 41 0.71 14.60 15.40
C GLU A 41 0.32 13.79 14.16
N ILE A 42 0.44 12.46 14.18
CA ILE A 42 0.04 11.61 13.07
C ILE A 42 -1.48 11.76 12.84
N PRO A 43 -1.93 12.27 11.67
CA PRO A 43 -3.34 12.52 11.46
C PRO A 43 -4.16 11.23 11.56
N MET A 44 -5.22 11.23 12.36
CA MET A 44 -6.09 10.07 12.57
C MET A 44 -6.63 9.47 11.26
N GLY A 45 -6.89 10.31 10.25
CA GLY A 45 -7.28 9.84 8.92
C GLY A 45 -6.27 8.88 8.29
N ARG A 46 -4.96 9.09 8.50
CA ARG A 46 -3.91 8.20 7.98
C ARG A 46 -3.94 6.84 8.67
N LEU A 47 -4.13 6.82 9.99
CA LEU A 47 -4.24 5.59 10.77
C LEU A 47 -5.51 4.80 10.39
N HIS A 48 -6.64 5.49 10.23
CA HIS A 48 -7.87 4.87 9.74
C HIS A 48 -7.70 4.28 8.34
N ALA A 49 -7.07 5.01 7.42
CA ALA A 49 -6.82 4.53 6.07
C ALA A 49 -5.98 3.25 6.07
N ILE A 50 -4.87 3.21 6.81
CA ILE A 50 -4.01 2.03 6.92
C ILE A 50 -4.78 0.85 7.55
N ARG A 51 -5.45 1.07 8.69
CA ARG A 51 -6.20 0.02 9.40
C ARG A 51 -7.27 -0.60 8.51
N LEU A 52 -8.09 0.23 7.87
CA LEU A 52 -9.17 -0.25 7.00
C LEU A 52 -8.61 -0.88 5.71
N ALA A 53 -7.48 -0.42 5.19
CA ALA A 53 -6.80 -1.05 4.06
C ALA A 53 -6.28 -2.45 4.38
N VAL A 54 -5.70 -2.66 5.56
CA VAL A 54 -5.31 -4.00 6.02
C VAL A 54 -6.55 -4.91 6.12
N ILE A 55 -7.64 -4.43 6.71
CA ILE A 55 -8.89 -5.18 6.85
C ILE A 55 -9.50 -5.51 5.47
N GLY A 56 -9.55 -4.55 4.56
CA GLY A 56 -10.06 -4.74 3.20
C GLY A 56 -9.23 -5.75 2.40
N THR A 57 -7.91 -5.67 2.53
CA THR A 57 -6.98 -6.63 1.92
C THR A 57 -7.21 -8.04 2.48
N PHE A 58 -7.34 -8.17 3.81
CA PHE A 58 -7.66 -9.44 4.45
C PHE A 58 -9.00 -9.99 3.96
N ALA A 59 -10.05 -9.16 3.91
CA ALA A 59 -11.36 -9.56 3.42
C ALA A 59 -11.31 -10.06 1.97
N PHE A 60 -10.54 -9.38 1.10
CA PHE A 60 -10.33 -9.82 -0.28
C PHE A 60 -9.70 -11.21 -0.36
N TYR A 61 -8.61 -11.45 0.37
CA TYR A 61 -7.95 -12.75 0.38
C TYR A 61 -8.79 -13.84 1.06
N GLY A 62 -9.54 -13.49 2.10
CA GLY A 62 -10.47 -14.40 2.76
C GLY A 62 -11.59 -14.86 1.83
N VAL A 63 -12.23 -13.93 1.10
CA VAL A 63 -13.25 -14.27 0.09
C VAL A 63 -12.65 -15.11 -1.03
N MET A 64 -11.47 -14.74 -1.53
CA MET A 64 -10.79 -15.51 -2.57
C MET A 64 -10.46 -16.94 -2.10
N HIS A 65 -10.04 -17.11 -0.85
CA HIS A 65 -9.79 -18.43 -0.26
C HIS A 65 -11.07 -19.27 -0.15
N LEU A 66 -12.19 -18.67 0.27
CA LEU A 66 -13.47 -19.38 0.36
C LEU A 66 -14.03 -19.80 -1.00
N LEU A 67 -13.81 -18.99 -2.04
CA LEU A 67 -14.33 -19.26 -3.39
C LEU A 67 -13.42 -20.16 -4.24
N GLN A 68 -12.10 -20.04 -4.10
CA GLN A 68 -11.11 -20.69 -4.97
C GLN A 68 -10.25 -21.72 -4.23
N GLY A 69 -10.44 -21.89 -2.92
CA GLY A 69 -9.62 -22.75 -2.08
C GLY A 69 -8.22 -22.16 -1.80
N SER A 70 -7.28 -23.01 -1.43
CA SER A 70 -5.91 -22.62 -1.04
C SER A 70 -4.98 -22.37 -2.23
N ALA A 71 -5.34 -21.44 -3.13
CA ALA A 71 -4.50 -21.06 -4.25
C ALA A 71 -3.23 -20.29 -3.80
N GLU A 72 -2.07 -20.67 -4.32
CA GLU A 72 -0.82 -19.94 -4.10
C GLU A 72 -0.84 -18.59 -4.82
N VAL A 73 -0.41 -17.54 -4.12
CA VAL A 73 -0.39 -16.17 -4.66
C VAL A 73 0.99 -15.57 -4.49
N PHE A 74 1.49 -14.94 -5.56
CA PHE A 74 2.78 -14.26 -5.52
C PHE A 74 2.76 -13.01 -4.62
N PRO A 75 3.86 -12.67 -3.91
CA PRO A 75 3.93 -11.49 -3.03
C PRO A 75 3.56 -10.18 -3.72
N ILE A 76 3.85 -10.03 -5.01
CA ILE A 76 3.49 -8.83 -5.78
C ILE A 76 1.98 -8.63 -5.91
N HIS A 77 1.21 -9.72 -5.87
CA HIS A 77 -0.24 -9.66 -5.86
C HIS A 77 -0.74 -9.13 -4.51
N PHE A 78 -0.12 -9.54 -3.39
CA PHE A 78 -0.41 -8.93 -2.08
C PHE A 78 -0.11 -7.44 -2.09
N LEU A 79 1.09 -7.06 -2.54
CA LEU A 79 1.52 -5.67 -2.55
C LEU A 79 0.59 -4.77 -3.37
N LYS A 80 0.25 -5.16 -4.61
CA LYS A 80 -0.68 -4.37 -5.43
C LYS A 80 -2.07 -4.29 -4.81
N THR A 81 -2.60 -5.40 -4.28
CA THR A 81 -3.94 -5.43 -3.67
C THR A 81 -3.99 -4.53 -2.44
N PHE A 82 -3.00 -4.61 -1.56
CA PHE A 82 -2.90 -3.74 -0.40
C PHE A 82 -2.86 -2.26 -0.80
N LEU A 83 -2.04 -1.89 -1.80
CA LEU A 83 -1.94 -0.51 -2.24
C LEU A 83 -3.23 0.00 -2.91
N PHE A 84 -3.97 -0.86 -3.62
CA PHE A 84 -5.31 -0.51 -4.12
C PHE A 84 -6.27 -0.19 -2.98
N PHE A 85 -6.34 -1.05 -1.95
CA PHE A 85 -7.17 -0.78 -0.78
C PHE A 85 -6.72 0.47 -0.04
N LEU A 86 -5.41 0.67 0.15
CA LEU A 86 -4.85 1.85 0.80
C LEU A 86 -5.25 3.14 0.08
N SER A 87 -5.22 3.13 -1.26
CA SER A 87 -5.65 4.26 -2.06
C SER A 87 -7.15 4.52 -1.97
N ILE A 88 -7.99 3.54 -2.29
CA ILE A 88 -9.45 3.71 -2.33
C ILE A 88 -9.98 4.09 -0.95
N ILE A 89 -9.49 3.45 0.10
CA ILE A 89 -9.88 3.76 1.47
C ILE A 89 -9.29 5.09 1.93
N GLY A 90 -8.06 5.43 1.54
CA GLY A 90 -7.50 6.76 1.79
C GLY A 90 -8.39 7.86 1.21
N LEU A 91 -8.85 7.70 -0.04
CA LEU A 91 -9.82 8.61 -0.67
C LEU A 91 -11.16 8.62 0.07
N ALA A 92 -11.68 7.46 0.47
CA ALA A 92 -12.94 7.37 1.20
C ALA A 92 -12.88 8.04 2.59
N VAL A 93 -11.76 7.88 3.31
CA VAL A 93 -11.53 8.52 4.61
C VAL A 93 -11.38 10.03 4.45
N ALA A 94 -10.63 10.49 3.45
CA ALA A 94 -10.52 11.90 3.10
C ALA A 94 -11.88 12.52 2.76
N TRP A 95 -12.65 11.85 1.90
CA TRP A 95 -14.00 12.26 1.53
C TRP A 95 -14.93 12.34 2.75
N LYS A 96 -14.93 11.31 3.60
CA LYS A 96 -15.76 11.27 4.80
C LYS A 96 -15.42 12.41 5.77
N ALA A 97 -14.13 12.73 5.93
CA ALA A 97 -13.68 13.84 6.76
C ALA A 97 -14.11 15.19 6.17
N GLN A 98 -13.91 15.40 4.87
CA GLN A 98 -14.32 16.63 4.17
C GLN A 98 -15.84 16.84 4.24
N ALA A 99 -16.62 15.79 3.99
CA ALA A 99 -18.09 15.84 4.08
C ALA A 99 -18.59 16.10 5.51
N GLY A 100 -17.79 15.74 6.53
CA GLY A 100 -18.06 16.02 7.94
C GLY A 100 -17.64 17.42 8.39
N GLY A 101 -17.15 18.28 7.50
CA GLY A 101 -16.73 19.66 7.81
C GLY A 101 -15.28 19.79 8.28
N THR A 102 -14.50 18.72 8.25
CA THR A 102 -13.06 18.76 8.56
C THR A 102 -12.28 19.19 7.32
N ASP A 103 -11.38 20.17 7.48
CA ASP A 103 -10.48 20.55 6.38
C ASP A 103 -9.43 19.46 6.15
N VAL A 104 -9.38 18.92 4.93
CA VAL A 104 -8.47 17.84 4.55
C VAL A 104 -7.36 18.39 3.66
N SER A 105 -6.14 18.39 4.20
CA SER A 105 -4.94 18.80 3.45
C SER A 105 -4.83 18.10 2.10
N LEU A 106 -4.43 18.87 1.08
CA LEU A 106 -4.11 18.38 -0.27
C LEU A 106 -3.09 17.23 -0.24
N GLN A 107 -2.18 17.22 0.73
CA GLN A 107 -1.21 16.14 0.90
C GLN A 107 -1.89 14.79 1.16
N HIS A 108 -3.01 14.76 1.87
CA HIS A 108 -3.75 13.52 2.14
C HIS A 108 -4.35 12.94 0.86
N TRP A 109 -4.95 13.79 0.03
CA TRP A 109 -5.47 13.42 -1.28
C TRP A 109 -4.36 12.95 -2.22
N ALA A 110 -3.28 13.74 -2.32
CA ALA A 110 -2.13 13.43 -3.16
C ALA A 110 -1.51 12.08 -2.79
N LEU A 111 -1.42 11.76 -1.49
CA LEU A 111 -0.92 10.48 -1.02
C LEU A 111 -1.78 9.30 -1.48
N ALA A 112 -3.11 9.43 -1.41
CA ALA A 112 -4.02 8.38 -1.87
C ALA A 112 -3.92 8.14 -3.38
N PHE A 113 -3.77 9.21 -4.18
CA PHE A 113 -3.54 9.10 -5.62
C PHE A 113 -2.15 8.57 -5.95
N PHE A 114 -1.12 8.93 -5.18
CA PHE A 114 0.22 8.38 -5.34
C PHE A 114 0.21 6.86 -5.17
N TRP A 115 -0.40 6.34 -4.10
CA TRP A 115 -0.51 4.89 -3.90
C TRP A 115 -1.34 4.21 -4.99
N LEU A 116 -2.36 4.90 -5.53
CA LEU A 116 -3.12 4.39 -6.69
C LEU A 116 -2.22 4.22 -7.91
N ALA A 117 -1.43 5.24 -8.23
CA ALA A 117 -0.52 5.23 -9.37
C ALA A 117 0.50 4.10 -9.22
N VAL A 118 1.06 3.93 -8.01
CA VAL A 118 1.95 2.80 -7.71
C VAL A 118 1.23 1.46 -7.91
N ALA A 119 0.03 1.30 -7.36
CA ALA A 119 -0.75 0.07 -7.49
C ALA A 119 -1.04 -0.28 -8.97
N LEU A 120 -1.36 0.72 -9.79
CA LEU A 120 -1.57 0.58 -11.23
C LEU A 120 -0.28 0.17 -11.95
N VAL A 121 0.85 0.83 -11.65
CA VAL A 121 2.16 0.45 -12.21
C VAL A 121 2.48 -1.01 -11.87
N LEU A 122 2.27 -1.44 -10.62
CA LEU A 122 2.48 -2.83 -10.23
C LEU A 122 1.50 -3.78 -10.93
N HIS A 123 0.24 -3.38 -11.09
CA HIS A 123 -0.77 -4.19 -11.78
C HIS A 123 -0.36 -4.46 -13.24
N PHE A 124 -0.02 -3.40 -13.99
CA PHE A 124 0.36 -3.54 -15.40
C PHE A 124 1.75 -4.14 -15.60
N ALA A 125 2.67 -3.96 -14.64
CA ALA A 125 4.01 -4.55 -14.70
C ALA A 125 4.05 -6.03 -14.28
N SER A 126 2.97 -6.56 -13.71
CA SER A 126 2.85 -7.95 -13.22
C SER A 126 1.89 -8.81 -14.05
N PRO A 127 2.00 -8.88 -15.39
CA PRO A 127 1.17 -9.80 -16.15
C PRO A 127 1.49 -11.24 -15.72
N PRO A 128 0.51 -12.17 -15.84
CA PRO A 128 0.60 -13.53 -15.34
C PRO A 128 1.61 -14.33 -16.18
N ARG A 129 2.89 -14.10 -15.96
CA ARG A 129 3.93 -14.96 -16.51
C ARG A 129 4.06 -16.10 -15.52
N TYR A 130 3.47 -17.24 -15.89
CA TYR A 130 3.69 -18.57 -15.35
C TYR A 130 5.18 -18.94 -15.47
N ARG A 131 6.06 -18.18 -14.82
CA ARG A 131 7.49 -18.46 -14.78
C ARG A 131 7.65 -19.57 -13.75
N ARG A 132 7.62 -20.79 -14.28
CA ARG A 132 8.17 -22.01 -13.68
C ARG A 132 9.60 -21.74 -13.21
N TYR A 133 9.78 -21.08 -12.06
CA TYR A 133 11.09 -20.95 -11.41
C TYR A 133 11.51 -22.27 -10.76
N PHE A 134 10.55 -23.19 -10.53
CA PHE A 134 10.79 -24.56 -10.13
C PHE A 134 10.59 -25.54 -11.29
N ARG A 135 11.38 -25.43 -12.37
CA ARG A 135 11.67 -26.62 -13.18
C ARG A 135 12.85 -27.32 -12.53
N LYS A 136 12.57 -28.27 -11.63
CA LYS A 136 13.58 -29.21 -11.12
C LYS A 136 14.26 -29.88 -12.33
N LYS A 137 15.59 -30.00 -12.27
CA LYS A 137 16.30 -31.05 -13.00
C LYS A 137 16.01 -32.38 -12.34
#